data_AF-A0A356I713-F1
#
_entry.id   AF-A0A356I713-F1
#
_cell.length_a   1.000
_cell.length_b   1.000
_cell.length_c   1.000
_cell.angle_alpha   90.00
_cell.angle_beta   90.00
_cell.angle_gamma   90.00
#
_symmetry.space_group_name_H-M   'P 1'
#
loop_
_entity.id
_entity.type
_entity.pdbx_description
1 polymer ?
#
loop_
_entity_poly.entity_id
_entity_poly.type
_entity_poly.pdbx_seq_one_letter_code
_entity_poly.pdbx_strand_id
1 'polypeptide(L)'
;MKIKHFQWIYIVGFILLSVQSVRADGRVLLMVPHEEQMIKVGLDLAERHPSLLISYRLGAQNTAALKGWTGTEWVYVSVTNFQSGNFFREGPDEAIIIQSNQPFPEGLIPLASWCDDVYKINSSALCSVIHLVGRALHFKYDDWKWFAKRYNTPIAQLNPTESGIHWYNRRLGDVFKGKRISGHKDTLLWEAVRVSEVELVEATASEEVIFPIHISDEGDELEAPVVIEESLPKDEVNPLELDQPLAEIVSPASEA
;
A
#
# COMPACT_ATOMS: atom_id res chain seq x y z
N MET A 1 12.07 -62.83 -0.48
CA MET A 1 12.61 -61.52 -0.07
C MET A 1 12.18 -60.51 -1.12
N LYS A 2 11.28 -59.57 -0.77
CA LYS A 2 10.56 -58.71 -1.73
C LYS A 2 11.38 -57.44 -2.03
N ILE A 3 11.76 -57.25 -3.28
CA ILE A 3 12.35 -56.02 -3.81
C ILE A 3 11.22 -55.00 -3.95
N LYS A 4 11.26 -53.92 -3.17
CA LYS A 4 10.28 -52.83 -3.25
C LYS A 4 10.71 -51.85 -4.33
N HIS A 5 9.87 -51.70 -5.35
CA HIS A 5 9.98 -50.69 -6.40
C HIS A 5 9.87 -49.27 -5.81
N PHE A 6 10.88 -48.45 -6.08
CA PHE A 6 10.87 -47.00 -5.90
C PHE A 6 10.01 -46.39 -7.02
N GLN A 7 8.79 -45.95 -6.72
CA GLN A 7 8.04 -45.07 -7.63
C GLN A 7 8.27 -43.62 -7.19
N TRP A 8 8.86 -42.87 -8.11
CA TRP A 8 9.18 -41.46 -7.99
C TRP A 8 7.91 -40.60 -7.91
N ILE A 9 8.04 -39.56 -7.09
CA ILE A 9 7.07 -38.53 -6.76
C ILE A 9 6.72 -37.70 -8.00
N TYR A 10 5.43 -37.52 -8.28
CA TYR A 10 4.94 -36.50 -9.20
C TYR A 10 5.17 -35.12 -8.58
N ILE A 11 6.14 -34.37 -9.11
CA ILE A 11 6.29 -32.94 -8.84
C ILE A 11 5.12 -32.23 -9.54
N VAL A 12 4.11 -31.84 -8.77
CA VAL A 12 3.11 -30.88 -9.22
C VAL A 12 3.80 -29.52 -9.30
N GLY A 13 4.09 -29.09 -10.53
CA GLY A 13 4.59 -27.75 -10.81
C GLY A 13 3.57 -26.72 -10.34
N PHE A 14 3.90 -26.03 -9.26
CA PHE A 14 3.16 -24.86 -8.79
C PHE A 14 3.46 -23.73 -9.78
N ILE A 15 2.57 -23.53 -10.76
CA ILE A 15 2.61 -22.31 -11.59
C ILE A 15 2.29 -21.17 -10.63
N LEU A 16 3.33 -20.45 -10.20
CA LEU A 16 3.21 -19.13 -9.58
C LEU A 16 2.58 -18.19 -10.62
N LEU A 17 1.25 -18.15 -10.65
CA LEU A 17 0.53 -17.00 -11.17
C LEU A 17 0.88 -15.85 -10.23
N SER A 18 1.85 -15.02 -10.65
CA SER A 18 2.19 -13.77 -10.00
C SER A 18 0.92 -12.92 -9.95
N VAL A 19 0.19 -12.98 -8.85
CA VAL A 19 -0.93 -12.07 -8.60
C VAL A 19 -0.28 -10.70 -8.45
N GLN A 20 -0.32 -9.91 -9.52
CA GLN A 20 0.20 -8.54 -9.50
C GLN A 20 -0.57 -7.78 -8.41
N SER A 21 0.10 -7.51 -7.29
CA SER A 21 -0.47 -6.66 -6.24
C SER A 21 -0.40 -5.22 -6.72
N VAL A 22 -1.54 -4.52 -6.72
CA VAL A 22 -1.57 -3.07 -6.88
C VAL A 22 -0.85 -2.46 -5.68
N ARG A 23 0.36 -1.98 -5.90
CA ARG A 23 1.21 -1.38 -4.87
C ARG A 23 2.10 -0.35 -5.54
N ALA A 24 2.28 0.77 -4.85
CA ALA A 24 3.33 1.72 -5.17
C ALA A 24 3.96 2.26 -3.88
N ASP A 25 5.25 2.03 -3.70
CA ASP A 25 6.01 2.50 -2.54
C ASP A 25 7.02 3.59 -2.98
N GLY A 26 7.33 4.55 -2.11
CA GLY A 26 8.29 5.62 -2.42
C GLY A 26 7.71 6.83 -3.17
N ARG A 27 8.51 7.45 -4.04
CA ARG A 27 8.14 8.67 -4.79
C ARG A 27 7.45 8.33 -6.09
N VAL A 28 6.14 8.49 -6.09
CA VAL A 28 5.30 8.12 -7.23
C VAL A 28 5.14 9.29 -8.20
N LEU A 29 5.32 9.02 -9.49
CA LEU A 29 4.92 9.87 -10.60
C LEU A 29 3.54 9.45 -11.13
N LEU A 30 2.56 10.33 -11.02
CA LEU A 30 1.26 10.19 -11.65
C LEU A 30 1.27 10.85 -13.03
N MET A 31 1.01 10.05 -14.07
CA MET A 31 0.79 10.56 -15.43
C MET A 31 -0.69 10.53 -15.76
N VAL A 32 -1.32 11.69 -15.92
CA VAL A 32 -2.75 11.84 -16.19
C VAL A 32 -3.02 12.38 -17.60
N PRO A 33 -4.07 11.93 -18.29
CA PRO A 33 -4.43 12.53 -19.56
C PRO A 33 -4.91 13.97 -19.34
N HIS A 34 -4.71 14.84 -20.35
CA HIS A 34 -5.11 16.24 -20.32
C HIS A 34 -6.61 16.44 -20.53
N GLU A 35 -7.41 15.81 -19.67
CA GLU A 35 -8.86 15.87 -19.61
C GLU A 35 -9.24 16.55 -18.29
N GLU A 36 -10.23 17.44 -18.30
CA GLU A 36 -10.58 18.28 -17.14
C GLU A 36 -10.78 17.45 -15.86
N GLN A 37 -11.52 16.35 -15.97
CA GLN A 37 -11.79 15.46 -14.83
C GLN A 37 -10.51 14.80 -14.32
N MET A 38 -9.63 14.31 -15.20
CA MET A 38 -8.41 13.61 -14.82
C MET A 38 -7.34 14.56 -14.28
N ILE A 39 -7.28 15.80 -14.76
CA ILE A 39 -6.43 16.85 -14.19
C ILE A 39 -6.87 17.16 -12.76
N LYS A 40 -8.19 17.33 -12.54
CA LYS A 40 -8.73 17.60 -11.20
C LYS A 40 -8.43 16.44 -10.24
N VAL A 41 -8.62 15.21 -10.68
CA VAL A 41 -8.29 14.01 -9.90
C VAL A 41 -6.79 13.94 -9.61
N GLY A 42 -5.94 14.17 -10.61
CA GLY A 42 -4.49 14.19 -10.45
C GLY A 42 -4.00 15.23 -9.45
N LEU A 43 -4.57 16.44 -9.47
CA LEU A 43 -4.26 17.49 -8.50
C LEU A 43 -4.73 17.14 -7.09
N ASP A 44 -5.98 16.68 -6.95
CA ASP A 44 -6.53 16.24 -5.66
C ASP A 44 -5.71 15.06 -5.08
N LEU A 45 -5.19 14.17 -5.93
CA LEU A 45 -4.28 13.08 -5.55
C LEU A 45 -2.92 13.61 -5.09
N ALA A 46 -2.28 14.47 -5.88
CA ALA A 46 -0.96 15.04 -5.57
C ALA A 46 -0.96 15.92 -4.30
N GLU A 47 -2.08 16.59 -4.01
CA GLU A 47 -2.25 17.38 -2.80
C GLU A 47 -2.32 16.49 -1.54
N ARG A 48 -3.03 15.37 -1.60
CA ARG A 48 -3.22 14.48 -0.44
C ARG A 48 -2.10 13.47 -0.26
N HIS A 49 -1.51 13.02 -1.36
CA HIS A 49 -0.42 12.07 -1.41
C HIS A 49 0.70 12.72 -2.23
N PRO A 50 1.72 13.31 -1.57
CA PRO A 50 2.81 14.02 -2.23
C PRO A 50 3.43 13.16 -3.33
N SER A 51 3.04 13.44 -4.57
CA SER A 51 3.41 12.69 -5.76
C SER A 51 3.73 13.68 -6.88
N LEU A 52 4.64 13.28 -7.76
CA LEU A 52 4.94 14.05 -8.95
C LEU A 52 3.76 13.92 -9.91
N LEU A 53 3.36 15.00 -10.56
CA LEU A 53 2.20 14.98 -11.46
C LEU A 53 2.59 15.51 -12.83
N ILE A 54 2.34 14.70 -13.86
CA ILE A 54 2.49 15.08 -15.25
C ILE A 54 1.15 14.90 -15.96
N SER A 55 0.69 15.95 -16.62
CA SER A 55 -0.40 15.86 -17.57
C SER A 55 0.15 15.63 -18.97
N TYR A 56 -0.42 14.69 -19.69
CA TYR A 56 -0.04 14.39 -21.07
C TYR A 56 -1.21 14.58 -22.03
N ARG A 57 -0.92 15.09 -23.22
CA ARG A 57 -1.88 15.15 -24.34
C ARG A 57 -1.25 14.52 -25.56
N LEU A 58 -1.93 13.52 -26.12
CA LEU A 58 -1.52 12.89 -27.36
C LEU A 58 -2.07 13.71 -28.54
N GLY A 59 -1.19 14.00 -29.50
CA GLY A 59 -1.49 14.69 -30.74
C GLY A 59 -1.51 13.73 -31.93
N ALA A 60 -1.74 14.28 -33.13
CA ALA A 60 -1.60 13.52 -34.36
C ALA A 60 -0.14 13.08 -34.58
N GLN A 61 0.06 11.99 -35.32
CA GLN A 61 1.39 11.51 -35.73
C GLN A 61 2.36 11.22 -34.56
N ASN A 62 1.84 10.65 -33.46
CA ASN A 62 2.63 10.26 -32.28
C ASN A 62 3.35 11.43 -31.59
N THR A 63 2.86 12.66 -31.77
CA THR A 63 3.32 13.83 -31.02
C THR A 63 2.68 13.85 -29.64
N ALA A 64 3.39 14.35 -28.64
CA ALA A 64 2.87 14.48 -27.29
C ALA A 64 3.27 15.81 -26.66
N ALA A 65 2.32 16.42 -25.96
CA ALA A 65 2.58 17.57 -25.10
C ALA A 65 2.52 17.12 -23.64
N LEU A 66 3.60 17.37 -22.91
CA LEU A 66 3.71 17.04 -21.49
C LEU A 66 3.76 18.33 -20.68
N LYS A 67 3.05 18.35 -19.56
CA LYS A 67 3.10 19.44 -18.59
C LYS A 67 3.32 18.86 -17.20
N GLY A 68 4.38 19.25 -16.52
CA GLY A 68 4.63 18.90 -15.12
C GLY A 68 4.00 19.91 -14.18
N TRP A 69 3.43 19.46 -13.08
CA TRP A 69 2.94 20.31 -12.00
C TRP A 69 4.07 20.57 -10.99
N THR A 70 4.34 21.83 -10.67
CA THR A 70 5.39 22.22 -9.71
C THR A 70 4.88 22.32 -8.27
N GLY A 71 3.58 22.12 -8.04
CA GLY A 71 2.90 22.47 -6.80
C GLY A 71 2.12 23.78 -6.90
N THR A 72 2.53 24.68 -7.81
CA THR A 72 1.89 26.00 -7.99
C THR A 72 1.46 26.27 -9.42
N GLU A 73 2.20 25.75 -10.41
CA GLU A 73 1.93 26.01 -11.82
C GLU A 73 2.26 24.81 -12.71
N TRP A 74 1.72 24.85 -13.93
CA TRP A 74 2.00 23.85 -14.96
C TRP A 74 3.14 24.32 -15.86
N VAL A 75 4.23 23.56 -15.90
CA VAL A 75 5.41 23.85 -16.72
C VAL A 75 5.49 22.86 -17.87
N TYR A 76 5.83 23.33 -19.07
CA TYR A 76 6.01 22.46 -20.23
C TYR A 76 7.25 21.59 -20.08
N VAL A 77 7.11 20.30 -20.38
CA VAL A 77 8.22 19.34 -20.42
C VAL A 77 8.36 18.85 -21.86
N SER A 78 9.54 19.04 -22.46
CA SER A 78 9.81 18.47 -23.78
C SER A 78 9.89 16.94 -23.69
N VAL A 79 9.55 16.26 -24.79
CA VAL A 79 9.67 14.80 -24.86
C VAL A 79 11.12 14.35 -24.62
N THR A 80 12.11 15.11 -25.09
CA THR A 80 13.54 14.83 -24.88
C THR A 80 13.95 14.92 -23.42
N ASN A 81 13.48 15.95 -22.70
CA ASN A 81 13.74 16.09 -21.27
C ASN A 81 13.03 14.99 -20.48
N PHE A 82 11.79 14.66 -20.87
CA PHE A 82 11.05 13.57 -20.26
C PHE A 82 11.78 12.24 -20.39
N GLN A 83 12.20 11.88 -21.61
CA GLN A 83 12.91 10.62 -21.87
C GLN A 83 14.22 10.52 -21.08
N SER A 84 14.97 11.62 -20.97
CA SER A 84 16.22 11.63 -20.21
C SER A 84 16.04 11.71 -18.69
N GLY A 85 14.85 12.04 -18.19
CA GLY A 85 14.62 12.28 -16.75
C GLY A 85 15.24 13.59 -16.23
N ASN A 86 15.90 14.38 -17.08
CA ASN A 86 16.70 15.56 -16.72
C ASN A 86 15.90 16.79 -16.28
N PHE A 87 14.61 16.64 -16.00
CA PHE A 87 13.73 17.69 -15.48
C PHE A 87 13.36 17.47 -14.02
N PHE A 88 13.66 16.29 -13.47
CA PHE A 88 13.57 16.04 -12.04
C PHE A 88 14.90 16.37 -11.38
N ARG A 89 14.83 16.94 -10.16
CA ARG A 89 16.00 17.03 -9.28
C ARG A 89 16.36 15.65 -8.73
N GLU A 90 15.33 14.89 -8.36
CA GLU A 90 15.40 13.50 -7.93
C GLU A 90 14.22 12.79 -8.60
N GLY A 91 14.50 11.70 -9.33
CA GLY A 91 13.51 10.96 -10.10
C GLY A 91 12.49 10.22 -9.21
N PRO A 92 11.32 9.88 -9.77
CA PRO A 92 10.39 8.96 -9.11
C PRO A 92 10.97 7.55 -9.04
N ASP A 93 10.67 6.85 -7.96
CA ASP A 93 10.96 5.42 -7.85
C ASP A 93 9.99 4.63 -8.75
N GLU A 94 8.75 5.11 -8.84
CA GLU A 94 7.68 4.45 -9.58
C GLU A 94 6.79 5.42 -10.35
N ALA A 95 6.21 4.96 -11.45
CA ALA A 95 5.24 5.73 -12.24
C ALA A 95 3.92 4.98 -12.44
N ILE A 96 2.81 5.68 -12.24
CA ILE A 96 1.46 5.21 -12.55
C ILE A 96 0.91 6.04 -13.70
N ILE A 97 0.67 5.37 -14.82
CA ILE A 97 0.16 5.98 -16.05
C ILE A 97 -1.35 5.70 -16.14
N ILE A 98 -2.17 6.74 -16.09
CA ILE A 98 -3.61 6.65 -16.30
C ILE A 98 -3.87 6.79 -17.79
N GLN A 99 -4.35 5.73 -18.44
CA GLN A 99 -4.59 5.75 -19.88
C GLN A 99 -5.88 6.49 -20.23
N SER A 100 -5.87 7.21 -21.36
CA SER A 100 -7.08 7.79 -21.95
C SER A 100 -7.79 6.76 -22.83
N ASN A 101 -8.77 7.21 -23.62
CA ASN A 101 -9.42 6.35 -24.63
C ASN A 101 -8.48 5.94 -25.77
N GLN A 102 -7.30 6.55 -25.87
CA GLN A 102 -6.27 6.19 -26.85
C GLN A 102 -5.18 5.36 -26.18
N PRO A 103 -4.59 4.38 -26.90
CA PRO A 103 -3.47 3.62 -26.37
C PRO A 103 -2.30 4.54 -26.02
N PHE A 104 -1.69 4.30 -24.87
CA PHE A 104 -0.54 5.09 -24.45
C PHE A 104 0.69 4.72 -25.28
N PRO A 105 1.40 5.68 -25.91
CA PRO A 105 2.51 5.37 -26.79
C PRO A 105 3.73 4.87 -26.02
N GLU A 106 4.38 3.82 -26.52
CA GLU A 106 5.53 3.20 -25.86
C GLU A 106 6.71 4.15 -25.66
N GLY A 107 6.92 5.10 -26.59
CA GLY A 107 7.98 6.10 -26.50
C GLY A 107 7.84 7.14 -25.39
N LEU A 108 6.70 7.15 -24.67
CA LEU A 108 6.46 7.99 -23.48
C LEU A 108 6.41 7.18 -22.18
N ILE A 109 6.72 5.88 -22.23
CA ILE A 109 6.90 5.09 -21.01
C ILE A 109 8.21 5.56 -20.36
N PRO A 110 8.23 5.90 -19.06
CA PRO A 110 9.44 6.24 -18.33
C PRO A 110 10.57 5.25 -18.56
N LEU A 111 11.79 5.74 -18.80
CA LEU A 111 12.95 4.86 -18.98
C LEU A 111 13.41 4.29 -17.65
N ALA A 112 13.87 3.03 -17.69
CA ALA A 112 14.40 2.33 -16.52
C ALA A 112 15.62 3.02 -15.88
N SER A 113 16.28 3.94 -16.59
CA SER A 113 17.43 4.67 -16.06
C SER A 113 17.09 5.68 -14.95
N TRP A 114 15.81 6.07 -14.82
CA TRP A 114 15.40 7.08 -13.83
C TRP A 114 14.07 6.77 -13.13
N CYS A 115 13.39 5.68 -13.50
CA CYS A 115 12.17 5.21 -12.88
C CYS A 115 12.13 3.70 -13.04
N ASP A 116 12.20 2.96 -11.93
CA ASP A 116 12.36 1.51 -11.96
C ASP A 116 11.04 0.84 -12.31
N ASP A 117 9.97 1.22 -11.60
CA ASP A 117 8.67 0.56 -11.72
C ASP A 117 7.68 1.41 -12.49
N VAL A 118 6.97 0.78 -13.42
CA VAL A 118 5.94 1.45 -14.22
C VAL A 118 4.70 0.61 -14.29
N TYR A 119 3.59 1.23 -13.91
CA TYR A 119 2.26 0.66 -13.94
C TYR A 119 1.35 1.46 -14.85
N LYS A 120 0.39 0.79 -15.49
CA LYS A 120 -0.66 1.40 -16.29
C LYS A 120 -2.03 1.08 -15.71
N ILE A 121 -2.89 2.10 -15.69
CA ILE A 121 -4.31 1.97 -15.45
C ILE A 121 -5.02 2.10 -16.79
N ASN A 122 -5.56 0.99 -17.29
CA ASN A 122 -6.27 0.86 -18.55
C ASN A 122 -7.71 1.39 -18.47
N SER A 123 -7.91 2.54 -17.82
CA SER A 123 -9.20 3.22 -17.66
C SER A 123 -9.02 4.69 -17.28
N SER A 124 -9.86 5.56 -17.84
CA SER A 124 -10.05 6.94 -17.39
C SER A 124 -11.31 7.11 -16.52
N ALA A 125 -11.98 6.02 -16.15
CA ALA A 125 -13.18 6.10 -15.32
C ALA A 125 -12.81 6.51 -13.89
N LEU A 126 -13.42 7.59 -13.40
CA LEU A 126 -13.14 8.19 -12.08
C LEU A 126 -13.03 7.17 -10.94
N CYS A 127 -14.03 6.29 -10.79
CA CYS A 127 -14.05 5.32 -9.70
C CYS A 127 -12.90 4.33 -9.80
N SER A 128 -12.61 3.83 -11.01
CA SER A 128 -11.52 2.88 -11.26
C SER A 128 -10.15 3.51 -11.02
N VAL A 129 -9.95 4.76 -11.45
CA VAL A 129 -8.71 5.49 -11.23
C VAL A 129 -8.49 5.74 -9.73
N ILE A 130 -9.47 6.31 -9.02
CA ILE A 130 -9.35 6.56 -7.57
C ILE A 130 -9.15 5.25 -6.80
N HIS A 131 -9.87 4.18 -7.16
CA HIS A 131 -9.71 2.86 -6.55
C HIS A 131 -8.29 2.34 -6.71
N LEU A 132 -7.78 2.27 -7.94
CA LEU A 132 -6.48 1.65 -8.22
C LEU A 132 -5.32 2.49 -7.69
N VAL A 133 -5.35 3.81 -7.90
CA VAL A 133 -4.34 4.71 -7.33
C VAL A 133 -4.41 4.68 -5.81
N GLY A 134 -5.61 4.70 -5.22
CA GLY A 134 -5.76 4.66 -3.77
C GLY A 134 -5.28 3.35 -3.15
N ARG A 135 -5.44 2.22 -3.86
CA ARG A 135 -4.82 0.96 -3.48
C ARG A 135 -3.30 1.00 -3.59
N ALA A 136 -2.77 1.57 -4.67
CA ALA A 136 -1.33 1.68 -4.90
C ALA A 136 -0.66 2.53 -3.81
N LEU A 137 -1.27 3.68 -3.48
CA LEU A 137 -0.79 4.64 -2.49
C LEU A 137 -1.26 4.35 -1.05
N HIS A 138 -1.82 3.16 -0.80
CA HIS A 138 -2.26 2.70 0.53
C HIS A 138 -3.19 3.67 1.28
N PHE A 139 -4.23 4.18 0.60
CA PHE A 139 -5.21 5.09 1.18
C PHE A 139 -5.79 4.58 2.49
N LYS A 140 -5.86 5.48 3.47
CA LYS A 140 -6.54 5.24 4.74
C LYS A 140 -8.03 5.53 4.59
N TYR A 141 -8.82 5.10 5.57
CA TYR A 141 -10.27 5.36 5.60
C TYR A 141 -10.64 6.84 5.38
N ASP A 142 -9.87 7.76 5.96
CA ASP A 142 -10.11 9.20 5.82
C ASP A 142 -9.90 9.70 4.38
N ASP A 143 -8.94 9.12 3.64
CA ASP A 143 -8.72 9.43 2.23
C ASP A 143 -9.91 8.96 1.41
N TRP A 144 -10.35 7.71 1.59
CA TRP A 144 -11.54 7.19 0.92
C TRP A 144 -12.78 8.03 1.19
N LYS A 145 -12.98 8.45 2.45
CA LYS A 145 -14.09 9.32 2.84
C LYS A 145 -14.00 10.71 2.21
N TRP A 146 -12.80 11.27 2.12
CA TRP A 146 -12.59 12.56 1.48
C TRP A 146 -12.90 12.49 -0.01
N PHE A 147 -12.37 11.50 -0.74
CA PHE A 147 -12.64 11.32 -2.17
C PHE A 147 -14.11 11.02 -2.44
N ALA A 148 -14.76 10.20 -1.60
CA ALA A 148 -16.19 9.95 -1.68
C ALA A 148 -17.02 11.24 -1.58
N LYS A 149 -16.69 12.11 -0.61
CA LYS A 149 -17.34 13.41 -0.45
C LYS A 149 -17.03 14.36 -1.61
N ARG A 150 -15.76 14.46 -2.01
CA ARG A 150 -15.27 15.35 -3.08
C ARG A 150 -15.95 15.08 -4.43
N TYR A 151 -16.18 13.81 -4.73
CA TYR A 151 -16.74 13.36 -6.01
C TYR A 151 -18.19 12.87 -5.91
N ASN A 152 -18.87 13.12 -4.77
CA ASN A 152 -20.25 12.69 -4.53
C ASN A 152 -20.50 11.22 -4.89
N THR A 153 -19.57 10.33 -4.52
CA THR A 153 -19.60 8.91 -4.86
C THR A 153 -19.51 8.08 -3.58
N PRO A 154 -20.36 7.05 -3.38
CA PRO A 154 -20.27 6.20 -2.20
C PRO A 154 -18.91 5.51 -2.05
N ILE A 155 -18.41 5.38 -0.81
CA ILE A 155 -17.15 4.66 -0.53
C ILE A 155 -17.20 3.23 -1.07
N ALA A 156 -18.35 2.54 -0.96
CA ALA A 156 -18.50 1.18 -1.47
C ALA A 156 -18.31 1.06 -3.00
N GLN A 157 -18.54 2.15 -3.74
CA GLN A 157 -18.32 2.22 -5.18
C GLN A 157 -16.88 2.63 -5.53
N LEU A 158 -16.26 3.51 -4.72
CA LEU A 158 -14.87 3.92 -4.90
C LEU A 158 -13.85 2.89 -4.41
N ASN A 159 -14.18 2.13 -3.37
CA ASN A 159 -13.31 1.14 -2.75
C ASN A 159 -14.10 -0.16 -2.48
N PRO A 160 -14.49 -0.88 -3.55
CA PRO A 160 -15.26 -2.12 -3.43
C PRO A 160 -14.50 -3.26 -2.76
N THR A 161 -13.17 -3.18 -2.68
CA THR A 161 -12.33 -4.16 -1.97
C THR A 161 -12.17 -3.83 -0.48
N GLU A 162 -12.69 -2.68 -0.04
CA GLU A 162 -12.57 -2.16 1.32
C GLU A 162 -11.11 -2.07 1.80
N SER A 163 -10.19 -1.83 0.86
CA SER A 163 -8.76 -1.69 1.13
C SER A 163 -8.49 -0.53 2.09
N GLY A 164 -7.63 -0.72 3.09
CA GLY A 164 -7.32 0.32 4.08
C GLY A 164 -8.47 0.68 5.03
N ILE A 165 -9.60 -0.04 5.01
CA ILE A 165 -10.74 0.16 5.93
C ILE A 165 -10.72 -0.91 7.02
N HIS A 166 -10.40 -0.50 8.26
CA HIS A 166 -10.46 -1.37 9.43
C HIS A 166 -11.90 -1.80 9.79
N TRP A 167 -12.03 -2.94 10.48
CA TRP A 167 -13.32 -3.53 10.83
C TRP A 167 -14.24 -2.59 11.65
N TYR A 168 -13.68 -1.75 12.52
CA TYR A 168 -14.44 -0.82 13.37
C TYR A 168 -15.00 0.38 12.60
N ASN A 169 -14.51 0.65 11.38
CA ASN A 169 -15.05 1.68 10.48
C ASN A 169 -16.18 1.13 9.59
N ARG A 170 -16.55 -0.14 9.77
CA ARG A 170 -17.59 -0.82 9.00
C ARG A 170 -18.85 -0.95 9.85
N ARG A 171 -20.01 -1.05 9.20
CA ARG A 171 -21.24 -1.39 9.91
C ARG A 171 -21.15 -2.85 10.34
N LEU A 172 -21.51 -3.12 11.59
CA LEU A 172 -21.38 -4.44 12.20
C LEU A 172 -22.08 -5.54 11.38
N GLY A 173 -23.24 -5.23 10.79
CA GLY A 173 -23.97 -6.15 9.91
C GLY A 173 -23.25 -6.52 8.62
N ASP A 174 -22.39 -5.65 8.09
CA ASP A 174 -21.62 -5.89 6.86
C ASP A 174 -20.38 -6.75 7.15
N VAL A 175 -19.79 -6.63 8.34
CA VAL A 175 -18.66 -7.46 8.80
C VAL A 175 -19.06 -8.93 8.92
N PHE A 176 -20.25 -9.20 9.46
CA PHE A 176 -20.71 -10.58 9.69
C PHE A 176 -21.39 -11.23 8.47
N LYS A 177 -21.92 -10.44 7.53
CA LYS A 177 -22.59 -10.93 6.31
C LYS A 177 -21.72 -10.85 5.05
N GLY A 178 -20.57 -10.18 5.13
CA GLY A 178 -19.75 -9.84 3.97
C GLY A 178 -19.01 -11.02 3.37
N LYS A 179 -19.54 -11.56 2.26
CA LYS A 179 -18.70 -12.25 1.28
C LYS A 179 -17.70 -11.21 0.77
N ARG A 180 -16.41 -11.34 1.12
CA ARG A 180 -15.35 -10.49 0.53
C ARG A 180 -15.54 -10.51 -0.99
N ILE A 181 -15.75 -9.35 -1.60
CA ILE A 181 -15.91 -9.23 -3.05
C ILE A 181 -14.51 -9.43 -3.67
N SER A 182 -14.04 -10.68 -3.70
CA SER A 182 -12.85 -11.09 -4.43
C SER A 182 -13.23 -11.19 -5.90
N GLY A 183 -13.21 -10.06 -6.59
CA GLY A 183 -13.58 -10.03 -8.01
C GLY A 183 -13.70 -8.62 -8.60
N HIS A 184 -13.16 -7.59 -7.95
CA HIS A 184 -13.04 -6.31 -8.64
C HIS A 184 -12.07 -6.47 -9.81
N LYS A 185 -12.36 -5.81 -10.94
CA LYS A 185 -11.67 -5.95 -12.22
C LYS A 185 -10.23 -5.37 -12.20
N ASP A 186 -9.60 -5.36 -11.04
CA ASP A 186 -8.31 -4.73 -10.79
C ASP A 186 -7.25 -5.36 -11.68
N THR A 187 -7.23 -6.69 -11.79
CA THR A 187 -6.31 -7.41 -12.68
C THR A 187 -6.55 -7.17 -14.17
N LEU A 188 -7.71 -6.64 -14.56
CA LEU A 188 -8.00 -6.27 -15.96
C LEU A 188 -7.60 -4.82 -16.26
N LEU A 189 -7.65 -3.96 -15.24
CA LEU A 189 -7.43 -2.52 -15.39
C LEU A 189 -6.02 -2.11 -14.98
N TRP A 190 -5.34 -2.88 -14.13
CA TRP A 190 -3.97 -2.67 -13.69
C TRP A 190 -3.02 -3.56 -14.49
N GLU A 191 -2.05 -2.94 -15.14
CA GLU A 191 -1.02 -3.60 -15.92
C GLU A 191 0.35 -3.16 -15.42
N ALA A 192 1.13 -4.11 -14.88
CA ALA A 192 2.52 -3.85 -14.57
C ALA A 192 3.37 -3.94 -15.85
N VAL A 193 3.89 -2.80 -16.30
CA VAL A 193 4.70 -2.68 -17.52
C VAL A 193 6.14 -3.09 -17.25
N ARG A 194 6.66 -2.60 -16.12
CA ARG A 194 8.00 -2.92 -15.62
C ARG A 194 7.93 -2.94 -14.10
N VAL A 195 8.48 -3.98 -13.51
CA VAL A 195 8.64 -4.10 -12.06
C VAL A 195 10.07 -4.60 -11.86
N SER A 196 10.84 -3.83 -11.12
CA SER A 196 12.15 -4.21 -10.62
C SER A 196 11.96 -5.38 -9.66
N GLU A 197 12.72 -6.44 -9.89
CA GLU A 197 12.73 -7.57 -8.98
C GLU A 197 13.37 -7.09 -7.69
N VAL A 198 12.57 -6.97 -6.63
CA VAL A 198 13.11 -6.73 -5.29
C VAL A 198 13.97 -7.95 -4.98
N GLU A 199 15.29 -7.82 -5.11
CA GLU A 199 16.24 -8.77 -4.53
C GLU A 199 15.94 -8.76 -3.03
N LEU A 200 15.15 -9.74 -2.60
CA LEU A 200 15.07 -10.10 -1.20
C LEU A 200 16.48 -10.54 -0.86
N VAL A 201 17.27 -9.64 -0.30
CA VAL A 201 18.51 -9.98 0.39
C VAL A 201 18.07 -10.99 1.44
N GLU A 202 18.24 -12.28 1.14
CA GLU A 202 18.27 -13.32 2.16
C GLU A 202 19.28 -12.80 3.17
N ALA A 203 18.78 -12.40 4.33
CA ALA A 203 19.60 -12.21 5.50
C ALA A 203 20.24 -13.58 5.76
N THR A 204 21.38 -13.81 5.13
CA THR A 204 22.28 -14.89 5.49
C THR A 204 22.56 -14.65 6.95
N ALA A 205 22.02 -15.54 7.77
CA ALA A 205 22.20 -15.54 9.20
C ALA A 205 23.70 -15.38 9.45
N SER A 206 24.08 -14.20 9.96
CA SER A 206 25.41 -14.02 10.51
C SER A 206 25.52 -15.02 11.65
N GLU A 207 26.32 -16.06 11.44
CA GLU A 207 26.80 -16.95 12.48
C GLU A 207 27.27 -16.07 13.66
N GLU A 208 26.54 -16.13 14.76
CA GLU A 208 27.04 -15.62 16.04
C GLU A 208 28.27 -16.44 16.42
N VAL A 209 29.44 -15.90 16.09
CA VAL A 209 30.71 -16.38 16.61
C VAL A 209 30.75 -16.04 18.09
N ILE A 210 30.34 -17.00 18.91
CA ILE A 210 30.49 -16.95 20.37
C ILE A 210 32.00 -16.99 20.66
N PHE A 211 32.57 -15.86 21.05
CA PHE A 211 33.94 -15.83 21.60
C PHE A 211 33.89 -16.34 23.04
N PRO A 212 34.63 -17.41 23.39
CA PRO A 212 34.73 -17.85 24.77
C PRO A 212 35.56 -16.82 25.56
N ILE A 213 34.93 -16.15 26.52
CA ILE A 213 35.63 -15.32 27.49
C ILE A 213 36.32 -16.28 28.47
N HIS A 214 37.64 -16.41 28.33
CA HIS A 214 38.49 -17.03 29.34
C HIS A 214 38.61 -16.09 30.54
N ILE A 215 38.11 -16.52 31.70
CA ILE A 215 38.50 -15.95 32.99
C ILE A 215 39.21 -17.07 33.74
N SER A 216 40.52 -16.89 33.90
CA SER A 216 41.42 -17.76 34.65
C SER A 216 41.24 -17.56 36.16
N ASP A 217 41.30 -18.71 36.82
CA ASP A 217 41.09 -19.10 38.21
C ASP A 217 42.13 -18.54 39.21
N GLU A 218 41.67 -18.16 40.41
CA GLU A 218 42.41 -18.40 41.66
C GLU A 218 41.48 -18.29 42.89
N GLY A 219 41.06 -19.46 43.41
CA GLY A 219 40.79 -19.84 44.83
C GLY A 219 39.81 -18.98 45.66
N ASP A 220 38.86 -19.52 46.44
CA ASP A 220 38.83 -20.79 47.17
C ASP A 220 37.40 -21.03 47.72
N GLU A 221 37.06 -22.30 47.94
CA GLU A 221 35.95 -22.87 48.74
C GLU A 221 34.46 -22.64 48.38
N LEU A 222 33.78 -23.79 48.42
CA LEU A 222 32.42 -24.08 47.98
C LEU A 222 31.39 -23.76 49.09
N GLU A 223 30.42 -22.89 48.82
CA GLU A 223 29.09 -22.99 49.43
C GLU A 223 27.99 -22.71 48.39
N ALA A 224 27.00 -23.59 48.36
CA ALA A 224 25.93 -23.62 47.36
C ALA A 224 25.07 -22.33 47.37
N PRO A 225 24.67 -21.78 46.20
CA PRO A 225 23.71 -20.68 46.19
C PRO A 225 22.30 -21.21 46.49
N VAL A 226 21.78 -20.68 47.58
CA VAL A 226 20.41 -20.77 48.08
C VAL A 226 19.39 -20.52 46.96
N VAL A 227 18.46 -21.46 46.81
CA VAL A 227 17.22 -21.28 46.06
C VAL A 227 16.40 -20.21 46.79
N ILE A 228 16.34 -19.00 46.23
CA ILE A 228 15.38 -17.99 46.66
C ILE A 228 14.07 -18.29 45.93
N GLU A 229 13.16 -19.00 46.59
CA GLU A 229 11.76 -19.06 46.20
C GLU A 229 11.14 -17.69 46.45
N GLU A 230 11.01 -16.88 45.39
CA GLU A 230 10.27 -15.63 45.45
C GLU A 230 8.77 -15.95 45.34
N SER A 231 8.09 -15.94 46.49
CA SER A 231 6.65 -16.18 46.60
C SER A 231 5.85 -15.06 45.93
N LEU A 232 5.03 -15.43 44.94
CA LEU A 232 4.03 -14.57 44.32
C LEU A 232 2.98 -14.10 45.36
N PRO A 233 2.68 -12.79 45.47
CA PRO A 233 1.47 -12.37 46.14
C PRO A 233 0.25 -12.77 45.29
N LYS A 234 -0.62 -13.60 45.87
CA LYS A 234 -1.99 -13.80 45.39
C LYS A 234 -2.77 -12.53 45.67
N ASP A 235 -3.16 -11.82 44.62
CA ASP A 235 -4.42 -11.08 44.57
C ASP A 235 -4.88 -11.01 43.11
N GLU A 236 -5.80 -11.91 42.75
CA GLU A 236 -6.59 -11.84 41.52
C GLU A 236 -7.54 -10.65 41.62
N VAL A 237 -7.17 -9.51 41.04
CA VAL A 237 -8.11 -8.42 40.79
C VAL A 237 -8.77 -8.69 39.44
N ASN A 238 -10.01 -9.19 39.47
CA ASN A 238 -10.85 -9.34 38.29
C ASN A 238 -11.22 -7.96 37.72
N PRO A 239 -10.82 -7.58 36.50
CA PRO A 239 -11.05 -6.24 35.95
C PRO A 239 -12.52 -5.96 35.54
N LEU A 240 -13.47 -6.81 35.93
CA LEU A 240 -14.91 -6.67 35.66
C LEU A 240 -15.73 -6.24 36.89
N GLU A 241 -15.11 -6.06 38.07
CA GLU A 241 -15.76 -5.56 39.28
C GLU A 241 -15.45 -4.07 39.56
N LEU A 242 -15.28 -3.25 38.51
CA LEU A 242 -15.34 -1.81 38.69
C LEU A 242 -16.81 -1.41 38.90
N ASP A 243 -17.13 -1.02 40.13
CA ASP A 243 -18.44 -0.47 40.50
C ASP A 243 -18.91 0.54 39.44
N GLN A 244 -20.10 0.29 38.90
CA GLN A 244 -20.79 1.24 38.04
C GLN A 244 -21.02 2.53 38.87
N PRO A 245 -20.77 3.73 38.33
CA PRO A 245 -21.23 4.93 39.01
C PRO A 245 -22.75 4.87 39.09
N LEU A 246 -23.28 4.84 40.33
CA LEU A 246 -24.71 4.97 40.60
C LEU A 246 -25.21 6.24 39.89
N ALA A 247 -26.18 6.08 39.00
CA ALA A 247 -26.91 7.22 38.46
C ALA A 247 -27.64 7.91 39.63
N GLU A 248 -27.21 9.13 39.97
CA GLU A 248 -27.91 9.96 40.92
C GLU A 248 -29.23 10.42 40.29
N ILE A 249 -30.33 9.89 40.80
CA ILE A 249 -31.67 10.28 40.39
C ILE A 249 -31.96 11.64 41.04
N VAL A 250 -31.72 12.72 40.29
CA VAL A 250 -32.22 14.04 40.68
C VAL A 250 -33.74 14.02 40.51
N SER A 251 -34.46 13.87 41.62
CA SER A 251 -35.90 14.09 41.67
C SER A 251 -36.19 15.57 41.42
N PRO A 252 -37.19 15.93 40.60
CA PRO A 252 -37.55 17.32 40.40
C PRO A 252 -38.12 17.89 41.71
N ALA A 253 -37.47 18.94 42.22
CA ALA A 253 -38.07 19.79 43.23
C ALA A 253 -39.38 20.35 42.68
N SER A 254 -40.44 20.20 43.46
CA SER A 254 -41.73 20.83 43.20
C SER A 254 -41.54 22.35 43.21
N GLU A 255 -41.65 22.98 42.05
CA GLU A 255 -42.00 24.40 42.00
C GLU A 255 -43.48 24.56 42.35
N ALA A 256 -43.72 25.53 43.22
CA ALA A 256 -45.00 25.90 43.82
C ALA A 256 -45.97 26.54 42.82
#